data_AF-A0AB37GRY1-F1
#
_entry.id   AF-A0AB37GRY1-F1
#
_cell.length_a   1.000
_cell.length_b   1.000
_cell.length_c   1.000
_cell.angle_alpha   90.00
_cell.angle_beta   90.00
_cell.angle_gamma   90.00
#
_symmetry.space_group_name_H-M   'P 1'
#
loop_
_entity.id
_entity.type
_entity.pdbx_description
1 polymer ?
#
loop_
_entity_poly.entity_id
_entity_poly.type
_entity_poly.pdbx_seq_one_letter_code
_entity_poly.pdbx_strand_id
1 'polypeptide(L)'
;MSKEQLSFLDDVDEKAVRKIVIKELKNYRALKVQLENKKECSSAGFNIFPSLRDSFTVNELKVKQMERALQNSLDDEERLIIEKKYLTAARVKDINIYMELGMKKDTYYEIKQRAICRIATALGII
;
A
#
# COMPACT_ATOMS: atom_id res chain seq x y z
N MET A 1 0.69 -42.12 -1.92
CA MET A 1 -0.44 -41.37 -1.32
C MET A 1 -0.28 -39.91 -1.71
N SER A 2 -1.23 -39.44 -2.51
CA SER A 2 -1.50 -38.10 -3.06
C SER A 2 -0.55 -36.94 -2.66
N LYS A 3 0.14 -36.36 -3.66
CA LYS A 3 0.73 -35.01 -3.66
C LYS A 3 -0.20 -33.99 -4.34
N GLU A 4 -1.50 -34.23 -4.38
CA GLU A 4 -2.43 -33.50 -5.27
C GLU A 4 -3.42 -32.58 -4.54
N GLN A 5 -3.06 -31.97 -3.41
CA GLN A 5 -4.05 -31.19 -2.65
C GLN A 5 -3.69 -29.75 -2.28
N LEU A 6 -2.80 -29.07 -3.04
CA LEU A 6 -2.56 -27.63 -2.85
C LEU A 6 -2.15 -26.80 -4.07
N SER A 7 -2.25 -27.30 -5.30
CA SER A 7 -1.90 -26.51 -6.51
C SER A 7 -3.13 -25.88 -7.19
N PHE A 8 -4.00 -25.23 -6.42
CA PHE A 8 -5.23 -24.59 -6.94
C PHE A 8 -5.11 -23.07 -7.13
N LEU A 9 -3.93 -22.49 -6.94
CA LEU A 9 -3.64 -21.11 -7.29
C LEU A 9 -2.57 -21.14 -8.38
N ASP A 10 -2.85 -20.51 -9.52
CA ASP A 10 -1.83 -20.24 -10.53
C ASP A 10 -0.62 -19.58 -9.86
N ASP A 11 0.58 -19.87 -10.37
CA ASP A 11 1.81 -19.25 -9.88
C ASP A 11 1.74 -17.74 -10.11
N VAL A 12 1.38 -17.00 -9.06
CA VAL A 12 1.15 -15.56 -9.13
C VAL A 12 2.49 -14.87 -9.39
N ASP A 13 2.57 -14.04 -10.44
CA ASP A 13 3.78 -13.25 -10.71
C ASP A 13 4.02 -12.24 -9.58
N GLU A 14 4.87 -12.61 -8.62
CA GLU A 14 5.25 -11.79 -7.48
C GLU A 14 5.82 -10.44 -7.89
N LYS A 15 6.50 -10.35 -9.04
CA LYS A 15 7.04 -9.07 -9.54
C LYS A 15 5.92 -8.16 -10.01
N ALA A 16 4.90 -8.71 -10.67
CA ALA A 16 3.71 -7.97 -11.07
C ALA A 16 2.94 -7.48 -9.85
N VAL A 17 2.67 -8.36 -8.87
CA VAL A 17 2.01 -8.02 -7.61
C VAL A 17 2.74 -6.88 -6.91
N ARG A 18 4.05 -7.04 -6.71
CA ARG A 18 4.90 -6.03 -6.09
C ARG A 18 4.82 -4.70 -6.82
N LYS A 19 4.85 -4.70 -8.16
CA LYS A 19 4.76 -3.47 -8.97
C LYS A 19 3.41 -2.78 -8.79
N ILE A 20 2.30 -3.53 -8.76
CA ILE A 20 0.95 -3.00 -8.59
C ILE A 20 0.81 -2.41 -7.18
N VAL A 21 1.17 -3.16 -6.14
CA VAL A 21 1.05 -2.69 -4.74
C VAL A 21 1.88 -1.44 -4.50
N ILE A 22 3.13 -1.39 -4.98
CA ILE A 22 3.98 -0.20 -4.83
C ILE A 22 3.38 1.01 -5.56
N LYS A 23 2.74 0.81 -6.71
CA LYS A 23 2.05 1.88 -7.43
C LYS A 23 0.86 2.41 -6.62
N GLU A 24 0.03 1.54 -6.08
CA GLU A 24 -1.13 1.94 -5.28
C GLU A 24 -0.72 2.62 -3.96
N LEU A 25 0.34 2.16 -3.29
CA LEU A 25 0.91 2.83 -2.11
C LEU A 25 1.38 4.26 -2.40
N LYS A 26 2.00 4.49 -3.56
CA LYS A 26 2.41 5.84 -3.98
C LYS A 26 1.21 6.72 -4.32
N ASN A 27 0.22 6.17 -5.03
CA ASN A 27 -1.00 6.90 -5.37
C ASN A 27 -1.80 7.27 -4.11
N TYR A 28 -1.85 6.38 -3.13
CA TYR A 28 -2.53 6.60 -1.86
C TYR A 28 -2.12 7.90 -1.17
N ARG A 29 -0.83 8.28 -1.22
CA ARG A 29 -0.36 9.56 -0.65
C ARG A 29 -1.07 10.76 -1.25
N ALA A 30 -1.23 10.78 -2.58
CA ALA A 30 -1.92 11.86 -3.28
C ALA A 30 -3.44 11.80 -3.05
N LEU A 31 -4.02 10.60 -3.04
CA LEU A 31 -5.44 10.41 -2.79
C LEU A 31 -5.85 10.84 -1.38
N LYS A 32 -4.99 10.61 -0.37
CA LYS A 32 -5.25 11.04 1.01
C LYS A 32 -5.35 12.57 1.10
N VAL A 33 -4.40 13.29 0.48
CA VAL A 33 -4.45 14.75 0.39
C VAL A 33 -5.68 15.22 -0.39
N GLN A 34 -6.03 14.57 -1.50
CA GLN A 34 -7.25 14.90 -2.25
C GLN A 34 -8.51 14.78 -1.38
N LEU A 35 -8.59 13.74 -0.54
CA LEU A 35 -9.72 13.53 0.36
C LEU A 35 -9.82 14.63 1.43
N GLU A 36 -8.70 15.04 2.02
CA GLU A 36 -8.63 16.16 2.98
C GLU A 36 -9.08 17.47 2.32
N ASN A 37 -8.49 17.82 1.18
CA ASN A 37 -8.85 19.03 0.42
C ASN A 37 -10.34 19.07 0.05
N LYS A 38 -10.92 17.91 -0.32
CA LYS A 38 -12.35 17.84 -0.66
C LYS A 38 -13.24 18.05 0.56
N LYS A 39 -12.84 17.54 1.74
CA LYS A 39 -13.56 17.79 3.00
C LYS A 39 -13.56 19.28 3.33
N GLU A 40 -12.41 19.95 3.21
CA GLU A 40 -12.29 21.40 3.41
C GLU A 40 -13.18 22.19 2.45
N CYS A 41 -13.13 21.89 1.15
CA CYS A 41 -13.96 22.53 0.13
C CYS A 41 -15.46 22.30 0.39
N SER A 42 -15.84 21.09 0.82
CA SER A 42 -17.24 20.76 1.12
C SER A 42 -17.75 21.54 2.33
N SER A 43 -16.93 21.69 3.37
CA SER A 43 -17.24 22.51 4.55
C SER A 43 -17.31 24.00 4.22
N ALA A 44 -16.48 24.49 3.30
CA ALA A 44 -16.45 25.88 2.87
C ALA A 44 -17.53 26.22 1.83
N GLY A 45 -18.15 25.22 1.19
CA GLY A 45 -19.21 25.40 0.20
C GLY A 45 -18.74 25.84 -1.19
N PHE A 46 -17.43 25.82 -1.47
CA PHE A 46 -16.88 26.14 -2.78
C PHE A 46 -15.70 25.23 -3.13
N ASN A 47 -15.49 25.04 -4.44
CA ASN A 47 -14.38 24.24 -4.95
C ASN A 47 -13.29 25.16 -5.51
N ILE A 48 -12.05 25.01 -5.03
CA ILE A 48 -10.94 25.92 -5.36
C ILE A 48 -10.38 25.62 -6.77
N PHE A 49 -10.41 24.35 -7.19
CA PHE A 49 -9.83 23.91 -8.46
C PHE A 49 -10.86 23.16 -9.32
N PRO A 50 -10.86 23.34 -10.66
CA PRO A 50 -11.73 22.59 -11.55
C PRO A 50 -11.31 21.11 -11.59
N SER A 51 -12.29 20.20 -11.67
CA SER A 51 -12.02 18.77 -11.89
C SER A 51 -12.28 18.38 -13.34
N LEU A 52 -11.32 17.69 -13.95
CA LEU A 52 -11.48 17.13 -15.29
C LEU A 52 -12.19 15.77 -15.29
N ARG A 53 -12.33 15.13 -14.13
CA ARG A 53 -12.93 13.79 -13.97
C ARG A 53 -13.75 13.71 -12.70
N ASP A 54 -14.89 13.05 -12.75
CA ASP A 54 -15.67 12.74 -11.55
C ASP A 54 -15.29 11.35 -11.00
N SER A 55 -14.07 11.26 -10.46
CA SER A 55 -13.54 10.01 -9.88
C SER A 55 -13.40 10.08 -8.37
N PHE A 56 -14.02 11.06 -7.72
CA PHE A 56 -13.79 11.32 -6.30
C PHE A 56 -14.27 10.16 -5.42
N THR A 57 -15.47 9.63 -5.65
CA THR A 57 -16.02 8.51 -4.87
C THR A 57 -15.14 7.26 -4.94
N VAL A 58 -14.61 6.96 -6.14
CA VAL A 58 -13.68 5.84 -6.33
C VAL A 58 -12.38 6.09 -5.56
N ASN A 59 -11.84 7.30 -5.62
CA ASN A 59 -10.62 7.69 -4.91
C ASN A 59 -10.79 7.64 -3.39
N GLU A 60 -11.94 8.08 -2.87
CA GLU A 60 -12.27 7.97 -1.46
C GLU A 60 -12.32 6.50 -1.01
N LEU A 61 -12.97 5.62 -1.79
CA LEU A 61 -13.00 4.19 -1.49
C LEU A 61 -11.60 3.57 -1.52
N LYS A 62 -10.75 3.96 -2.48
CA LYS A 62 -9.34 3.54 -2.51
C LYS A 62 -8.58 3.94 -1.25
N VAL A 63 -8.76 5.16 -0.76
CA VAL A 63 -8.13 5.62 0.50
C VAL A 63 -8.61 4.76 1.66
N LYS A 64 -9.92 4.58 1.83
CA LYS A 64 -10.49 3.77 2.92
C LYS A 64 -10.02 2.31 2.88
N GLN A 65 -9.95 1.70 1.71
CA GLN A 65 -9.44 0.33 1.57
C GLN A 65 -7.95 0.23 1.88
N MET A 66 -7.14 1.17 1.39
CA MET A 66 -5.71 1.21 1.68
C MET A 66 -5.43 1.44 3.17
N GLU A 67 -6.17 2.33 3.82
CA GLU A 67 -6.06 2.55 5.28
C GLU A 67 -6.35 1.28 6.06
N ARG A 68 -7.43 0.56 5.72
CA ARG A 68 -7.75 -0.73 6.34
C ARG A 68 -6.69 -1.79 6.06
N ALA A 69 -6.15 -1.86 4.84
CA ALA A 69 -5.07 -2.79 4.52
C ALA A 69 -3.83 -2.49 5.37
N LEU A 70 -3.39 -1.23 5.44
CA LEU A 70 -2.22 -0.83 6.22
C LEU A 70 -2.39 -1.05 7.74
N GLN A 71 -3.60 -0.86 8.27
CA GLN A 71 -3.87 -0.94 9.71
C GLN A 71 -4.20 -2.35 10.19
N ASN A 72 -4.91 -3.15 9.39
CA ASN A 72 -5.51 -4.40 9.86
C ASN A 72 -4.90 -5.64 9.22
N SER A 73 -4.15 -5.51 8.12
CA SER A 73 -3.53 -6.66 7.44
C SER A 73 -2.04 -6.83 7.75
N LEU A 74 -1.41 -5.85 8.40
CA LEU A 74 0.02 -5.83 8.69
C LEU A 74 0.27 -5.90 10.20
N ASP A 75 1.34 -6.58 10.59
CA ASP A 75 1.91 -6.43 11.93
C ASP A 75 2.73 -5.13 12.05
N ASP A 76 3.14 -4.77 13.26
CA ASP A 76 3.82 -3.48 13.54
C ASP A 76 5.15 -3.34 12.76
N GLU A 77 5.93 -4.42 12.64
CA GLU A 77 7.20 -4.41 11.90
C GLU A 77 6.98 -4.25 10.40
N GLU A 78 6.03 -5.01 9.84
CA GLU A 78 5.65 -4.90 8.44
C GLU A 78 5.16 -3.48 8.10
N ARG A 79 4.27 -2.95 8.93
CA ARG A 79 3.73 -1.61 8.74
C ARG A 79 4.82 -0.55 8.79
N LEU A 80 5.74 -0.64 9.74
CA LEU A 80 6.87 0.28 9.87
C LEU A 80 7.79 0.26 8.63
N ILE A 81 8.06 -0.93 8.09
CA ILE A 81 8.83 -1.09 6.85
C ILE A 81 8.10 -0.43 5.67
N ILE A 82 6.81 -0.69 5.51
CA ILE A 82 6.00 -0.14 4.40
C ILE A 82 5.92 1.38 4.50
N GLU A 83 5.65 1.92 5.69
CA GLU A 83 5.58 3.35 5.95
C GLU A 83 6.90 4.05 5.62
N LYS A 84 8.02 3.57 6.19
CA LYS A 84 9.35 4.13 5.93
C LYS A 84 9.74 4.05 4.46
N LYS A 85 9.44 2.94 3.79
CA LYS A 85 9.90 2.69 2.41
C LYS A 85 9.07 3.39 1.34
N TYR A 86 7.75 3.44 1.49
CA TYR A 86 6.84 3.80 0.42
C TYR A 86 5.96 5.01 0.72
N LEU A 87 5.71 5.31 2.00
CA LEU A 87 4.78 6.38 2.40
C LEU A 87 5.49 7.67 2.81
N THR A 88 6.82 7.66 2.93
CA THR A 88 7.65 8.86 3.12
C THR A 88 7.82 9.65 1.82
N ALA A 89 8.04 10.96 1.94
CA ALA A 89 8.32 11.84 0.80
C ALA A 89 9.70 11.59 0.17
N ALA A 90 10.67 11.23 1.00
CA ALA A 90 12.04 10.97 0.58
C ALA A 90 12.20 9.57 -0.03
N ARG A 91 13.06 9.44 -1.03
CA ARG A 91 13.47 8.13 -1.55
C ARG A 91 14.48 7.50 -0.58
N VAL A 92 14.01 6.64 0.31
CA VAL A 92 14.87 5.93 1.27
C VAL A 92 15.45 4.65 0.64
N LYS A 93 16.74 4.41 0.83
CA LYS A 93 17.39 3.15 0.42
C LYS A 93 17.07 2.05 1.43
N ASP A 94 16.92 0.82 0.95
CA ASP A 94 16.60 -0.34 1.79
C ASP A 94 17.64 -0.53 2.91
N ILE A 95 18.92 -0.28 2.61
CA ILE A 95 20.01 -0.31 3.59
C ILE A 95 19.81 0.65 4.76
N ASN A 96 19.31 1.85 4.51
CA ASN A 96 19.09 2.79 5.60
C ASN A 96 17.97 2.30 6.52
N ILE A 97 16.95 1.64 5.97
CA ILE A 97 15.80 1.15 6.73
C ILE A 97 16.21 -0.02 7.62
N TYR A 98 16.82 -1.07 7.08
CA TYR A 98 17.18 -2.23 7.93
C TYR A 98 18.30 -1.90 8.92
N MET A 99 19.21 -0.97 8.59
CA MET A 99 20.23 -0.51 9.54
C MET A 99 19.60 0.31 10.68
N GLU A 100 18.68 1.23 10.36
CA GLU A 100 17.95 2.03 11.37
C GLU A 100 17.12 1.14 12.30
N LEU A 101 16.50 0.10 11.75
CA LEU A 101 15.66 -0.84 12.49
C LEU A 101 16.45 -1.97 13.18
N GLY A 102 17.79 -1.98 13.10
CA GLY A 102 18.62 -3.03 13.70
C GLY A 102 18.39 -4.43 13.13
N MET A 103 17.88 -4.52 11.91
CA MET A 103 17.49 -5.77 11.25
C MET A 103 18.58 -6.33 10.35
N LYS A 104 18.63 -7.66 10.25
CA LYS A 104 19.41 -8.34 9.21
C LYS A 104 18.78 -8.08 7.83
N LYS A 105 19.63 -8.02 6.81
CA LYS A 105 19.23 -7.77 5.42
C LYS A 105 18.14 -8.76 4.96
N ASP A 106 18.35 -10.06 5.18
CA ASP A 106 17.45 -11.09 4.65
C ASP A 106 16.08 -11.04 5.34
N THR A 107 16.07 -10.91 6.67
CA THR A 107 14.85 -10.70 7.47
C THR A 107 14.05 -9.50 6.97
N TYR A 108 14.71 -8.39 6.64
CA TYR A 108 14.04 -7.22 6.07
C TYR A 108 13.37 -7.51 4.71
N TYR A 109 14.03 -8.24 3.80
CA TYR A 109 13.44 -8.56 2.50
C TYR A 109 12.28 -9.55 2.62
N GLU A 110 12.36 -10.51 3.54
CA GLU A 110 11.28 -11.46 3.84
C GLU A 110 10.05 -10.74 4.39
N ILE A 111 10.21 -9.93 5.44
CA ILE A 111 9.09 -9.18 6.05
C ILE A 111 8.48 -8.21 5.02
N LYS A 112 9.32 -7.50 4.25
CA LYS A 112 8.83 -6.60 3.20
C LYS A 112 8.01 -7.33 2.14
N GLN A 113 8.46 -8.51 1.69
CA GLN A 113 7.73 -9.30 0.69
C GLN A 113 6.41 -9.78 1.27
N ARG A 114 6.42 -10.30 2.51
CA ARG A 114 5.21 -10.74 3.22
C ARG A 114 4.19 -9.60 3.38
N ALA A 115 4.64 -8.42 3.76
CA ALA A 115 3.79 -7.22 3.88
C ALA A 115 3.14 -6.85 2.53
N ILE A 116 3.90 -6.92 1.43
CA ILE A 116 3.37 -6.64 0.09
C ILE A 116 2.28 -7.65 -0.30
N CYS A 117 2.49 -8.94 -0.01
CA CYS A 117 1.49 -9.97 -0.27
C CYS A 117 0.23 -9.77 0.59
N ARG A 118 0.37 -9.45 1.88
CA ARG A 118 -0.78 -9.16 2.76
C ARG A 118 -1.60 -7.97 2.27
N ILE A 119 -0.95 -6.90 1.82
CA ILE A 119 -1.63 -5.76 1.18
C ILE A 119 -2.32 -6.21 -0.12
N ALA A 120 -1.65 -7.02 -0.95
CA ALA A 120 -2.22 -7.50 -2.20
C ALA A 120 -3.52 -8.30 -1.97
N THR A 121 -3.49 -9.23 -1.01
CA THR A 121 -4.69 -10.01 -0.61
C THR A 121 -5.78 -9.10 -0.04
N ALA A 122 -5.43 -8.17 0.86
CA ALA A 122 -6.40 -7.27 1.48
C ALA A 122 -7.10 -6.34 0.46
N LEU A 123 -6.41 -6.02 -0.64
CA LEU A 123 -6.94 -5.20 -1.74
C LEU A 123 -7.55 -6.02 -2.88
N GLY A 124 -7.56 -7.36 -2.79
CA GLY A 124 -8.09 -8.25 -3.83
C GLY A 124 -7.29 -8.21 -5.14
N ILE A 125 -5.98 -7.97 -5.06
CA ILE A 125 -5.06 -8.04 -6.21
C ILE A 125 -4.69 -9.51 -6.52
N ILE A 126 -4.72 -10.35 -5.48
CA ILE A 126 -4.46 -11.80 -5.51
C ILE A 126 -5.46 -12.52 -4.61
#